data_AF-A0AAV0YD50-F1
#
_entry.id   AF-A0AAV0YD50-F1
#
_cell.length_a   1.000
_cell.length_b   1.000
_cell.length_c   1.000
_cell.angle_alpha   90.00
_cell.angle_beta   90.00
_cell.angle_gamma   90.00
#
_symmetry.space_group_name_H-M   'P 1'
#
loop_
_entity.id
_entity.type
_entity.pdbx_description
1 polymer ?
#
loop_
_entity_poly.entity_id
_entity_poly.type
_entity_poly.pdbx_seq_one_letter_code
_entity_poly.pdbx_strand_id
1 'polypeptide(L)'
;MFERTVTMNSLGKTFSLTGWKVGWAIAPPHLTWGVRQAHAFLTFATTNPMQRAAAVALRAPDSYYTELKRITPLLDMKMMLPFCEYLVKEEKLRK
;
A
#
# COMPACT_ATOMS: atom_id res chain seq x y z
N MET A 1 -19.27 -11.81 -9.79
CA MET A 1 -17.84 -11.92 -10.16
C MET A 1 -16.93 -11.90 -8.92
N PHE A 2 -17.34 -11.26 -7.81
CA PHE A 2 -16.63 -11.26 -6.52
C PHE A 2 -16.19 -12.65 -6.05
N GLU A 3 -16.97 -13.69 -6.36
CA GLU A 3 -16.74 -15.09 -6.03
C GLU A 3 -15.42 -15.63 -6.57
N ARG A 4 -14.78 -14.95 -7.52
CA ARG A 4 -13.51 -15.36 -8.14
C ARG A 4 -12.44 -14.27 -8.11
N THR A 5 -12.63 -13.23 -7.30
CA THR A 5 -11.78 -12.03 -7.32
C THR A 5 -11.11 -11.81 -5.97
N VAL A 6 -9.79 -11.56 -6.02
CA VAL A 6 -9.02 -11.04 -4.90
C VAL A 6 -8.68 -9.59 -5.20
N THR A 7 -9.18 -8.66 -4.40
CA THR A 7 -8.86 -7.23 -4.50
C THR A 7 -7.68 -6.92 -3.60
N MET A 8 -6.60 -6.38 -4.15
CA MET A 8 -5.42 -5.98 -3.39
C MET A 8 -5.32 -4.46 -3.31
N ASN A 9 -4.96 -3.95 -2.14
CA ASN A 9 -4.83 -2.52 -1.86
C ASN A 9 -3.47 -2.23 -1.22
N SER A 10 -2.93 -1.03 -1.47
CA SER A 10 -1.62 -0.60 -0.97
C SER A 10 -1.73 0.71 -0.19
N LEU A 11 -1.33 0.69 1.08
CA LEU A 11 -1.23 1.88 1.91
C LEU A 11 -0.19 2.86 1.34
N GLY A 12 0.88 2.32 0.76
CA GLY A 12 1.96 3.12 0.20
C GLY A 12 1.56 3.96 -1.01
N LYS A 13 0.53 3.53 -1.75
CA LYS A 13 -0.02 4.29 -2.89
C LYS A 13 -1.05 5.31 -2.43
N THR A 14 -1.94 4.93 -1.52
CA THR A 14 -3.00 5.82 -1.04
C THR A 14 -2.47 6.94 -0.17
N PHE A 15 -1.44 6.70 0.65
CA PHE A 15 -0.94 7.65 1.65
C PHE A 15 0.53 8.08 1.42
N SER A 16 1.10 7.80 0.25
CA SER A 16 2.52 8.10 -0.06
C SER A 16 3.54 7.42 0.88
N LEU A 17 3.17 6.29 1.49
CA LEU A 17 4.00 5.51 2.42
C LEU A 17 4.70 4.33 1.71
N THR A 18 5.30 4.55 0.54
CA THR A 18 5.82 3.47 -0.33
C THR A 18 6.88 2.58 0.34
N GLY A 19 7.66 3.15 1.26
CA GLY A 19 8.67 2.44 2.05
C GLY A 19 8.11 1.52 3.13
N TRP A 20 6.84 1.67 3.52
CA TRP A 20 6.26 0.89 4.62
C TRP A 20 5.86 -0.53 4.20
N LYS A 21 5.64 -0.76 2.90
CA LYS A 21 5.27 -2.07 2.34
C LYS A 21 4.06 -2.72 3.05
N VAL A 22 3.08 -1.90 3.43
CA VAL A 22 1.81 -2.35 4.05
C VAL A 22 0.67 -2.29 3.03
N GLY A 23 -0.16 -3.33 3.03
CA GLY A 23 -1.35 -3.46 2.20
C GLY A 23 -2.33 -4.48 2.76
N TRP A 24 -3.45 -4.69 2.07
CA TRP A 24 -4.45 -5.69 2.45
C TRP A 24 -5.12 -6.30 1.22
N ALA A 25 -5.70 -7.48 1.42
CA ALA A 25 -6.47 -8.19 0.40
C ALA A 25 -7.92 -8.40 0.89
N ILE A 26 -8.87 -8.23 -0.02
CA ILE A 26 -10.30 -8.49 0.19
C ILE A 26 -10.70 -9.58 -0.81
N ALA A 27 -11.23 -10.69 -0.31
CA ALA A 27 -11.62 -11.84 -1.13
C ALA A 27 -12.72 -12.66 -0.43
N PRO A 28 -13.48 -13.50 -1.16
CA PRO A 28 -14.41 -14.44 -0.56
C PRO A 28 -13.69 -15.49 0.31
N PRO A 29 -14.36 -16.09 1.31
CA PRO A 29 -13.73 -16.97 2.30
C PRO A 29 -12.87 -18.09 1.69
N HIS A 30 -13.36 -18.74 0.64
CA HIS A 30 -12.67 -19.85 -0.03
C HIS A 30 -11.36 -19.43 -0.72
N LEU A 31 -11.21 -18.16 -1.13
CA LEU A 31 -9.96 -17.62 -1.68
C LEU A 31 -9.03 -17.08 -0.60
N THR A 32 -9.58 -16.48 0.48
CA THR A 32 -8.76 -15.94 1.58
C THR A 32 -7.90 -17.01 2.27
N TRP A 33 -8.34 -18.28 2.26
CA TRP A 33 -7.58 -19.39 2.84
C TRP A 33 -6.20 -19.50 2.22
N GLY A 34 -6.12 -19.58 0.88
CA GLY A 34 -4.84 -19.69 0.17
C GLY A 34 -3.94 -18.47 0.38
N VAL A 35 -4.51 -17.26 0.39
CA VAL A 35 -3.78 -16.02 0.66
C VAL A 35 -3.16 -16.03 2.06
N ARG A 36 -3.91 -16.48 3.07
CA ARG A 36 -3.42 -16.58 4.46
C ARG A 36 -2.33 -17.64 4.61
N GLN A 37 -2.46 -18.79 3.95
CA GLN A 37 -1.42 -19.81 3.93
C GLN A 37 -0.12 -19.27 3.32
N ALA A 38 -0.20 -18.64 2.15
CA ALA A 38 0.96 -18.01 1.53
C ALA A 38 1.60 -16.94 2.44
N HIS A 39 0.78 -16.07 3.05
CA HIS A 39 1.26 -15.04 3.97
C HIS A 39 2.00 -15.64 5.18
N ALA A 40 1.47 -16.72 5.75
CA ALA A 40 2.07 -17.39 6.91
C ALA A 40 3.49 -17.90 6.62
N PHE A 41 3.77 -18.35 5.40
CA PHE A 41 5.10 -18.83 5.00
C PHE A 41 6.04 -17.75 4.48
N LEU A 42 5.51 -16.73 3.78
CA LEU A 42 6.35 -15.70 3.16
C LEU A 42 6.83 -14.64 4.16
N THR A 43 5.93 -14.17 5.02
CA THR A 43 6.19 -13.02 5.90
C THR A 43 5.70 -13.21 7.33
N PHE A 44 4.85 -14.22 7.56
CA PHE A 44 4.18 -14.54 8.81
C PHE A 44 3.23 -13.47 9.37
N ALA A 45 3.73 -12.24 9.57
CA ALA A 45 2.97 -11.11 10.07
C ALA A 45 3.51 -9.78 9.53
N THR A 46 2.71 -8.72 9.65
CA THR A 46 3.12 -7.33 9.38
C THR A 46 3.50 -6.62 10.68
N THR A 47 4.38 -5.63 10.62
CA THR A 47 4.81 -4.80 11.75
C THR A 47 3.63 -4.15 12.50
N ASN A 48 3.46 -4.49 13.79
CA ASN A 48 2.33 -4.06 14.63
C ASN A 48 2.10 -2.52 14.67
N PRO A 49 3.11 -1.66 14.94
CA PRO A 49 2.88 -0.22 14.94
C PRO A 49 2.41 0.32 13.57
N MET A 50 2.87 -0.27 12.47
CA MET A 50 2.41 0.11 11.13
C MET A 50 0.95 -0.30 10.88
N GLN A 51 0.52 -1.46 11.40
CA GLN A 51 -0.90 -1.85 11.34
C GLN A 51 -1.79 -0.87 12.11
N ARG A 52 -1.33 -0.40 13.29
CA ARG A 52 -2.05 0.60 14.09
C ARG A 52 -2.14 1.94 13.36
N ALA A 53 -1.03 2.42 12.80
CA ALA A 53 -0.99 3.65 12.01
C ALA A 53 -1.86 3.53 10.74
N ALA A 54 -1.83 2.39 10.05
CA ALA A 54 -2.70 2.12 8.90
C ALA A 54 -4.19 2.22 9.28
N ALA A 55 -4.59 1.65 10.42
CA ALA A 55 -5.96 1.74 10.91
C ALA A 55 -6.40 3.20 11.19
N VAL A 56 -5.49 4.05 11.66
CA VAL A 56 -5.74 5.49 11.83
C VAL A 56 -5.87 6.18 10.47
N ALA A 57 -4.93 5.93 9.56
CA ALA A 57 -4.92 6.52 8.21
C ALA A 57 -6.19 6.18 7.42
N LEU A 58 -6.66 4.93 7.50
CA LEU A 58 -7.88 4.48 6.82
C LEU A 58 -9.16 5.16 7.35
N ARG A 59 -9.12 5.72 8.55
CA ARG A 59 -10.21 6.52 9.14
C ARG A 59 -10.10 8.02 8.84
N ALA A 60 -9.24 8.42 7.91
CA ALA A 60 -9.22 9.80 7.41
C ALA A 60 -10.61 10.22 6.90
N PRO A 61 -10.98 11.50 7.02
CA PRO A 61 -12.28 11.99 6.56
C PRO A 61 -12.43 11.86 5.04
N ASP A 62 -13.67 11.75 4.55
CA ASP A 62 -13.98 11.62 3.11
C ASP A 62 -13.42 12.76 2.25
N SER A 63 -13.20 13.94 2.85
CA SER A 63 -12.54 15.08 2.20
C SER A 63 -11.13 14.74 1.73
N TYR A 64 -10.38 13.93 2.51
CA TYR A 64 -9.05 13.46 2.12
C TYR A 64 -9.11 12.62 0.83
N TYR A 65 -10.05 11.67 0.76
CA TYR A 65 -10.16 10.78 -0.41
C TYR A 65 -10.72 11.51 -1.63
N THR A 66 -11.60 12.48 -1.43
CA THR A 66 -12.10 13.37 -2.50
C THR A 66 -10.97 14.18 -3.11
N GLU A 67 -10.12 14.77 -2.26
CA GLU A 67 -8.95 15.52 -2.72
C GLU A 67 -7.92 14.60 -3.38
N LEU A 68 -7.68 13.40 -2.81
CA LEU A 68 -6.79 12.40 -3.40
C LEU A 68 -7.19 12.07 -4.84
N LYS A 69 -8.49 11.84 -5.11
CA LYS A 69 -8.99 11.58 -6.47
C LYS A 69 -8.78 12.76 -7.42
N ARG A 70 -8.86 14.01 -6.92
CA ARG A 70 -8.61 15.22 -7.70
C ARG A 70 -7.13 15.33 -8.11
N ILE A 71 -6.21 15.00 -7.21
CA ILE A 71 -4.76 15.12 -7.45
C ILE A 71 -4.14 13.90 -8.12
N THR A 72 -4.76 12.71 -8.04
CA THR A 72 -4.21 11.45 -8.59
C THR A 72 -3.84 11.54 -10.09
N PRO A 73 -4.63 12.18 -10.99
CA PRO A 73 -4.24 12.38 -12.38
C PRO A 73 -2.91 13.14 -12.55
N LEU A 74 -2.49 13.92 -11.54
CA LEU A 74 -1.27 14.73 -11.54
C LEU A 74 -0.08 14.00 -10.88
N LEU A 75 -0.32 13.03 -9.99
CA LEU A 75 0.73 12.33 -9.24
C LEU A 75 1.47 11.27 -10.07
N ASP A 76 0.78 10.57 -10.99
CA ASP A 76 1.38 9.50 -11.80
C ASP A 76 2.51 10.03 -12.71
N MET A 77 2.46 11.30 -13.12
CA MET A 77 3.45 11.88 -14.04
C MET A 77 4.62 12.60 -13.33
N LYS A 78 4.40 13.18 -12.14
CA LYS A 78 5.39 14.05 -11.49
C LYS A 78 6.18 13.44 -10.34
N MET A 79 5.69 12.39 -9.67
CA MET A 79 6.35 11.90 -8.45
C MET A 79 7.20 10.64 -8.64
N MET A 80 6.96 9.85 -9.68
CA MET A 80 7.66 8.57 -9.86
C MET A 80 9.10 8.73 -10.36
N LEU A 81 9.35 9.69 -11.25
CA LEU A 81 10.69 9.96 -11.80
C LEU A 81 11.66 10.59 -10.77
N PRO A 82 11.29 11.66 -10.03
CA PRO A 82 12.22 12.29 -9.10
C PRO A 82 12.50 11.44 -7.86
N PHE A 83 11.54 10.64 -7.39
CA PHE A 83 11.71 9.82 -6.19
C PHE A 83 12.62 8.61 -6.44
N CYS A 84 12.52 7.96 -7.61
CA CYS A 84 13.45 6.92 -8.02
C CYS A 84 14.87 7.47 -8.21
N GLU A 85 15.02 8.66 -8.81
CA GLU A 85 16.34 9.31 -8.94
C GLU A 85 16.93 9.71 -7.57
N TYR A 86 16.11 10.17 -6.63
CA TYR A 86 16.56 10.56 -5.30
C TYR A 86 17.03 9.36 -4.47
N LEU A 87 16.29 8.24 -4.50
CA LEU A 87 16.68 7.02 -3.78
C LEU A 87 17.94 6.35 -4.36
N VAL A 88 18.12 6.36 -5.69
CA VAL A 88 19.36 5.87 -6.32
C VAL A 88 20.56 6.76 -5.98
N LYS A 89 20.37 8.08 -5.82
CA LYS A 89 21.43 9.00 -5.37
C LYS A 89 21.84 8.76 -3.92
N GLU A 90 20.88 8.57 -3.01
CA GLU A 90 21.12 8.29 -1.59
C GLU A 90 21.87 6.95 -1.38
N GLU A 91 21.55 5.92 -2.15
CA GLU A 91 22.21 4.61 -2.02
C GLU A 91 23.65 4.62 -2.56
N LYS A 92 23.96 5.50 -3.52
CA LYS A 92 25.32 5.71 -4.05
C LYS A 92 26.21 6.56 -3.16
N LEU A 93 25.62 7.36 -2.27
CA LEU A 93 26.32 8.19 -1.27
C LEU A 93 26.63 7.43 0.03
N ARG A 94 26.10 6.21 0.18
CA ARG A 94 26.28 5.35 1.36
C ARG A 94 27.22 4.16 1.13
N LYS A 95 27.93 4.14 -0.01
CA LYS A 95 29.11 3.32 -0.30
C LYS A 95 30.31 4.23 -0.50
#